data_AF-H8GJ73-F1
#
_entry.id   AF-H8GJ73-F1
#
_cell.length_a   1.000
_cell.length_b   1.000
_cell.length_c   1.000
_cell.angle_alpha   90.00
_cell.angle_beta   90.00
_cell.angle_gamma   90.00
#
_symmetry.space_group_name_H-M   'P 1'
#
loop_
_entity.id
_entity.type
_entity.pdbx_description
1 polymer ?
#
loop_
_entity_poly.entity_id
_entity_poly.type
_entity_poly.pdbx_seq_one_letter_code
_entity_poly.pdbx_strand_id
1 'polypeptide(L)'
;MGKKSREKRERKEAQSIASSHNFNKLFQDQKNNLHSRAIERKFADQVIAVRSILQRFDQFDAALAIAISDLWPVNAASPIKHILALSILVGMEHSSKDRQPITTYEEFKAFTEALIAACPDFPMLEDYVPEIDWSKVRVLLDDEFVPMFYGSCIERTPDFVEAFRITHADNLLALADMNLAIAIQNHVIRSIPELATQPEPAVTAGYIEVPPSEFWISCQETLLSAQAELKDRRTKSSGRLDIQIGAYQAPLEYDAFGDACLQGIALPFAGMVFNDQWIPIGVRNAPGNTIDVWANRAKPIDYATHRSLAGFVQERFRHVVPGPLRIWIEDQEFDFSISCVISDTRLWLIVCCSHATVSVVKQHAQQALSAMKPGRKWGFKHVHGPRSVIANEDGQSPSAKDVSLLLVLTIAGTTFGALDAPKKPIRLLPLADLITIFDAIKDLDELERL
;
A
#
# COMPACT_ATOMS: atom_id res chain seq x y z
N MET A 1 -39.97 0.77 59.86
CA MET A 1 -40.12 1.07 58.42
C MET A 1 -40.20 -0.23 57.64
N GLY A 2 -41.30 -0.47 56.92
CA GLY A 2 -41.57 -1.75 56.26
C GLY A 2 -40.73 -1.98 55.00
N LYS A 3 -40.29 -3.23 54.77
CA LYS A 3 -39.50 -3.72 53.62
C LYS A 3 -39.94 -3.14 52.27
N LYS A 4 -41.25 -3.03 52.03
CA LYS A 4 -41.86 -2.46 50.81
C LYS A 4 -41.56 -0.97 50.57
N SER A 5 -41.34 -0.18 51.63
CA SER A 5 -41.02 1.24 51.50
C SER A 5 -39.56 1.47 51.08
N ARG A 6 -38.66 0.55 51.44
CA ARG A 6 -37.24 0.61 51.09
C ARG A 6 -37.03 0.22 49.62
N GLU A 7 -37.67 -0.87 49.18
CA GLU A 7 -37.64 -1.31 47.77
C GLU A 7 -38.22 -0.25 46.81
N LYS A 8 -39.27 0.48 47.21
CA LYS A 8 -39.84 1.56 46.39
C LYS A 8 -38.91 2.78 46.27
N ARG A 9 -38.10 3.04 47.30
CA ARG A 9 -37.13 4.15 47.31
C ARG A 9 -35.89 3.80 46.48
N GLU A 10 -35.38 2.58 46.63
CA GLU A 10 -34.27 2.04 45.82
C GLU A 10 -34.65 1.95 44.33
N ARG A 11 -35.89 1.57 43.98
CA ARG A 11 -36.38 1.62 42.59
C ARG A 11 -36.47 3.04 42.02
N LYS A 12 -36.86 4.04 42.83
CA LYS A 12 -36.91 5.45 42.40
C LYS A 12 -35.51 6.03 42.22
N GLU A 13 -34.55 5.69 43.09
CA GLU A 13 -33.15 6.07 42.92
C GLU A 13 -32.51 5.40 41.70
N ALA A 14 -32.76 4.10 41.47
CA ALA A 14 -32.30 3.41 40.28
C ALA A 14 -32.88 4.00 38.97
N GLN A 15 -34.16 4.36 38.97
CA GLN A 15 -34.80 5.05 37.83
C GLN A 15 -34.25 6.48 37.63
N SER A 16 -34.00 7.22 38.71
CA SER A 16 -33.36 8.54 38.68
C SER A 16 -31.95 8.44 38.09
N ILE A 17 -31.14 7.51 38.56
CA ILE A 17 -29.77 7.27 38.07
C ILE A 17 -29.80 6.85 36.59
N ALA A 18 -30.64 5.88 36.22
CA ALA A 18 -30.81 5.47 34.82
C ALA A 18 -31.28 6.62 33.92
N SER A 19 -32.20 7.47 34.39
CA SER A 19 -32.63 8.66 33.65
C SER A 19 -31.51 9.67 33.48
N SER A 20 -30.73 9.96 34.54
CA SER A 20 -29.57 10.86 34.46
C SER A 20 -28.46 10.33 33.55
N HIS A 21 -28.27 9.01 33.51
CA HIS A 21 -27.31 8.37 32.61
C HIS A 21 -27.75 8.45 31.15
N ASN A 22 -29.05 8.27 30.87
CA ASN A 22 -29.63 8.47 29.54
C ASN A 22 -29.59 9.93 29.10
N PHE A 23 -29.84 10.89 30.01
CA PHE A 23 -29.68 12.32 29.72
C PHE A 23 -28.21 12.66 29.42
N ASN A 24 -27.25 12.22 30.23
CA ASN A 24 -25.83 12.45 29.99
C ASN A 24 -25.36 11.85 28.66
N LYS A 25 -25.83 10.65 28.31
CA LYS A 25 -25.57 10.04 27.00
C LYS A 25 -26.16 10.86 25.86
N LEU A 26 -27.41 11.32 25.99
CA LEU A 26 -28.05 12.17 24.98
C LEU A 26 -27.32 13.51 24.81
N PHE A 27 -26.85 14.13 25.89
CA PHE A 27 -26.05 15.35 25.86
C PHE A 27 -24.66 15.12 25.26
N GLN A 28 -24.02 13.99 25.54
CA GLN A 28 -22.76 13.60 24.89
C GLN A 28 -22.95 13.34 23.40
N ASP A 29 -23.99 12.62 23.01
CA ASP A 29 -24.32 12.34 21.61
C ASP A 29 -24.65 13.64 20.86
N GLN A 30 -25.40 14.58 21.47
CA GLN A 30 -25.65 15.90 20.90
C GLN A 30 -24.38 16.74 20.78
N LYS A 31 -23.51 16.73 21.78
CA LYS A 31 -22.24 17.46 21.76
C LYS A 31 -21.28 16.89 20.70
N ASN A 32 -21.22 15.56 20.57
CA ASN A 32 -20.45 14.87 19.54
C ASN A 32 -21.00 15.20 18.13
N ASN A 33 -22.32 15.20 17.96
CA ASN A 33 -22.96 15.60 16.71
C ASN A 33 -22.73 17.07 16.34
N LEU A 34 -22.76 17.99 17.32
CA LEU A 34 -22.46 19.40 17.10
C LEU A 34 -20.98 19.61 16.73
N HIS A 35 -20.08 18.89 17.40
CA HIS A 35 -18.64 18.95 17.12
C HIS A 35 -18.32 18.40 15.71
N SER A 36 -18.88 17.23 15.36
CA SER A 36 -18.75 16.64 14.01
C SER A 36 -19.28 17.59 12.93
N ARG A 37 -20.46 18.19 13.11
CA ARG A 37 -20.99 19.19 12.15
C ARG A 37 -20.11 20.44 12.02
N ALA A 38 -19.46 20.86 13.11
CA ALA A 38 -18.55 22.00 13.07
C ALA A 38 -17.26 21.67 12.31
N ILE A 39 -16.72 20.46 12.48
CA ILE A 39 -15.57 19.95 11.71
C ILE A 39 -15.94 19.88 10.22
N GLU A 40 -17.07 19.26 9.89
CA GLU A 40 -17.53 19.12 8.50
C GLU A 40 -17.69 20.48 7.82
N ARG A 41 -18.31 21.44 8.51
CA ARG A 41 -18.49 22.80 7.96
C ARG A 41 -17.15 23.50 7.75
N LYS A 42 -16.23 23.41 8.72
CA LYS A 42 -14.90 24.00 8.59
C LYS A 42 -14.15 23.38 7.41
N PHE A 43 -14.20 22.06 7.27
CA PHE A 43 -13.57 21.35 6.15
C PHE A 43 -14.16 21.79 4.80
N ALA A 44 -15.49 21.86 4.69
CA ALA A 44 -16.15 22.33 3.47
C ALA A 44 -15.75 23.77 3.11
N ASP A 45 -15.67 24.68 4.09
CA ASP A 45 -15.21 26.06 3.88
C ASP A 45 -13.75 26.10 3.38
N GLN A 46 -12.88 25.22 3.90
CA GLN A 46 -11.48 25.10 3.46
C GLN A 46 -11.36 24.48 2.05
N VAL A 47 -12.17 23.47 1.71
CA VAL A 47 -12.26 22.93 0.35
C VAL A 47 -12.66 24.01 -0.65
N ILE A 48 -13.63 24.87 -0.29
CA ILE A 48 -14.04 26.02 -1.11
C ILE A 48 -12.87 27.01 -1.27
N ALA A 49 -12.15 27.32 -0.20
CA ALA A 49 -11.00 28.22 -0.23
C ALA A 49 -9.87 27.71 -1.14
N VAL A 50 -9.49 26.44 -1.00
CA VAL A 50 -8.49 25.78 -1.85
C VAL A 50 -8.94 25.81 -3.31
N ARG A 51 -10.19 25.40 -3.60
CA ARG A 51 -10.74 25.45 -4.95
C ARG A 51 -10.71 26.87 -5.55
N SER A 52 -11.03 27.89 -4.75
CA SER A 52 -10.99 29.28 -5.19
C SER A 52 -9.58 29.75 -5.56
N ILE A 53 -8.55 29.26 -4.89
CA ILE A 53 -7.15 29.54 -5.24
C ILE A 53 -6.81 28.87 -6.57
N LEU A 54 -7.08 27.57 -6.69
CA LEU A 54 -6.79 26.78 -7.89
C LEU A 54 -7.50 27.35 -9.14
N GLN A 55 -8.71 27.89 -9.00
CA GLN A 55 -9.48 28.47 -10.10
C GLN A 55 -8.83 29.73 -10.73
N ARG A 56 -7.94 30.41 -10.01
CA ARG A 56 -7.28 31.64 -10.48
C ARG A 56 -6.16 31.36 -11.48
N PHE A 57 -5.55 30.18 -11.40
CA PHE A 57 -4.36 29.82 -12.14
C PHE A 57 -4.64 28.84 -13.27
N ASP A 58 -3.74 28.78 -14.24
CA ASP A 58 -3.78 27.73 -15.25
C ASP A 58 -3.74 26.35 -14.57
N GLN A 59 -4.52 25.42 -15.10
CA GLN A 59 -4.74 24.12 -14.48
C GLN A 59 -3.50 23.24 -14.54
N PHE A 60 -2.73 23.35 -15.63
CA PHE A 60 -1.48 22.64 -15.79
C PHE A 60 -0.41 23.23 -14.86
N ASP A 61 -0.31 24.56 -14.83
CA ASP A 61 0.64 25.27 -13.96
C ASP A 61 0.35 25.01 -12.47
N ALA A 62 -0.92 24.98 -12.07
CA ALA A 62 -1.32 24.66 -10.70
C ALA A 62 -0.96 23.21 -10.33
N ALA A 63 -1.17 22.25 -11.23
CA ALA A 63 -0.79 20.86 -11.00
C ALA A 63 0.72 20.70 -10.85
N LEU A 64 1.48 21.37 -11.72
CA LEU A 64 2.93 21.40 -11.68
C LEU A 64 3.44 22.02 -10.38
N ALA A 65 2.87 23.15 -9.95
CA ALA A 65 3.22 23.80 -8.70
C ALA A 65 2.92 22.92 -7.47
N ILE A 66 1.78 22.24 -7.44
CA ILE A 66 1.44 21.31 -6.35
C ILE A 66 2.40 20.10 -6.35
N ALA A 67 2.72 19.53 -7.52
CA ALA A 67 3.64 18.41 -7.63
C ALA A 67 5.07 18.78 -7.18
N ILE A 68 5.53 20.00 -7.50
CA ILE A 68 6.82 20.51 -7.00
C ILE A 68 6.76 20.67 -5.47
N SER A 69 5.68 21.25 -4.93
CA SER A 69 5.50 21.38 -3.48
C SER A 69 5.48 20.03 -2.76
N ASP A 70 4.79 19.02 -3.31
CA ASP A 70 4.70 17.66 -2.77
C ASP A 70 6.06 16.94 -2.74
N LEU A 71 6.93 17.24 -3.71
CA LEU A 71 8.25 16.61 -3.82
C LEU A 71 9.28 17.18 -2.84
N TRP A 72 9.12 18.42 -2.36
CA TRP A 72 10.07 19.04 -1.44
C TRP A 72 10.25 18.18 -0.16
N PRO A 73 11.48 17.82 0.24
CA PRO A 73 11.69 16.86 1.33
C PRO A 73 11.02 17.23 2.65
N VAL A 74 10.98 18.54 2.99
CA VAL A 74 10.30 19.02 4.20
C VAL A 74 8.79 18.78 4.15
N ASN A 75 8.20 18.89 2.96
CA ASN A 75 6.77 18.76 2.73
C ASN A 75 6.29 17.30 2.75
N ALA A 76 7.20 16.33 2.77
CA ALA A 76 6.88 14.92 2.98
C ALA A 76 6.23 14.65 4.36
N ALA A 77 6.37 15.57 5.31
CA ALA A 77 5.67 15.53 6.60
C ALA A 77 4.16 15.85 6.50
N SER A 78 3.67 16.29 5.35
CA SER A 78 2.26 16.66 5.13
C SER A 78 1.73 16.23 3.74
N PRO A 79 1.69 14.91 3.46
CA PRO A 79 1.27 14.41 2.14
C PRO A 79 -0.23 14.62 1.89
N ILE A 80 -1.06 14.67 2.94
CA ILE A 80 -2.53 14.67 2.80
C ILE A 80 -3.03 16.01 2.25
N LYS A 81 -2.38 17.13 2.60
CA LYS A 81 -2.70 18.46 2.04
C LYS A 81 -2.49 18.52 0.53
N HIS A 82 -1.41 17.93 0.02
CA HIS A 82 -1.12 17.86 -1.41
C HIS A 82 -2.07 16.91 -2.14
N ILE A 83 -2.39 15.76 -1.54
CA ILE A 83 -3.43 14.85 -2.05
C ILE A 83 -4.76 15.60 -2.19
N LEU A 84 -5.21 16.32 -1.15
CA LEU A 84 -6.44 17.11 -1.21
C LEU A 84 -6.40 18.13 -2.36
N ALA A 85 -5.33 18.91 -2.46
CA ALA A 85 -5.18 19.95 -3.48
C ALA A 85 -5.24 19.36 -4.89
N LEU A 86 -4.51 18.26 -5.15
CA LEU A 86 -4.54 17.57 -6.44
C LEU A 86 -5.92 16.96 -6.71
N SER A 87 -6.56 16.30 -5.74
CA SER A 87 -7.89 15.70 -5.89
C SER A 87 -8.96 16.73 -6.23
N ILE A 88 -8.88 17.94 -5.62
CA ILE A 88 -9.74 19.06 -6.00
C ILE A 88 -9.43 19.51 -7.43
N LEU A 89 -8.16 19.71 -7.77
CA LEU A 89 -7.75 20.22 -9.09
C LEU A 89 -8.16 19.28 -10.23
N VAL A 90 -7.90 17.98 -10.11
CA VAL A 90 -8.24 16.99 -11.14
C VAL A 90 -9.75 16.75 -11.27
N GLY A 91 -10.53 17.10 -10.24
CA GLY A 91 -12.00 17.06 -10.30
C GLY A 91 -12.66 18.35 -10.77
N MET A 92 -11.89 19.42 -10.98
CA MET A 92 -12.43 20.67 -11.54
C MET A 92 -12.71 20.53 -13.03
N GLU A 93 -13.86 21.01 -13.48
CA GLU A 93 -14.15 21.14 -14.90
C GLU A 93 -13.08 21.98 -15.61
N HIS A 94 -12.81 21.61 -16.86
CA HIS A 94 -11.95 22.41 -17.72
C HIS A 94 -12.62 23.77 -17.99
N SER A 95 -11.91 24.86 -17.71
CA SER A 95 -12.42 26.22 -17.89
C SER A 95 -11.48 26.99 -18.79
N SER A 96 -11.98 27.44 -19.94
CA SER A 96 -11.28 28.27 -20.92
C SER A 96 -11.17 29.75 -20.53
N LYS A 97 -11.33 30.08 -19.24
CA LYS A 97 -11.25 31.45 -18.73
C LYS A 97 -9.79 31.92 -18.72
N ASP A 98 -9.60 33.24 -18.85
CA ASP A 98 -8.31 33.92 -18.64
C ASP A 98 -7.79 33.63 -17.23
N ARG A 99 -6.94 32.60 -17.14
CA ARG A 99 -6.31 32.13 -15.92
C ARG A 99 -4.87 32.62 -15.88
N GLN A 100 -4.36 32.86 -14.68
CA GLN A 100 -3.01 33.36 -14.47
C GLN A 100 -2.00 32.21 -14.64
N PRO A 101 -0.98 32.35 -15.50
CA PRO A 101 0.07 31.35 -15.56
C PRO A 101 1.00 31.46 -14.33
N ILE A 102 1.81 30.43 -14.08
CA ILE A 102 2.88 30.44 -13.07
C ILE A 102 4.21 30.29 -13.78
N THR A 103 4.83 31.43 -14.11
CA THR A 103 6.06 31.49 -14.93
C THR A 103 7.30 31.93 -14.17
N THR A 104 7.11 32.53 -13.00
CA THR A 104 8.19 33.05 -12.15
C THR A 104 8.15 32.42 -10.75
N TYR A 105 9.27 32.48 -10.05
CA TYR A 105 9.36 31.94 -8.69
C TYR A 105 8.46 32.72 -7.73
N GLU A 106 8.33 34.04 -7.93
CA GLU A 106 7.46 34.89 -7.11
C GLU A 106 5.99 34.49 -7.26
N GLU A 107 5.55 34.14 -8.47
CA GLU A 107 4.20 33.61 -8.72
C GLU A 107 4.01 32.24 -8.06
N PHE A 108 4.99 31.34 -8.20
CA PHE A 108 4.98 30.02 -7.57
C PHE A 108 4.92 30.12 -6.04
N LYS A 109 5.74 31.00 -5.46
CA LYS A 109 5.78 31.28 -4.03
C LYS A 109 4.44 31.81 -3.56
N ALA A 110 3.90 32.83 -4.21
CA ALA A 110 2.60 33.42 -3.84
C ALA A 110 1.46 32.39 -3.94
N PHE A 111 1.47 31.54 -4.97
CA PHE A 111 0.52 30.43 -5.11
C PHE A 111 0.64 29.45 -3.94
N THR A 112 1.87 29.01 -3.62
CA THR A 112 2.12 27.98 -2.60
C THR A 112 1.81 28.50 -1.20
N GLU A 113 2.17 29.76 -0.88
CA GLU A 113 1.81 30.42 0.39
C GLU A 113 0.29 30.50 0.56
N ALA A 114 -0.43 30.88 -0.50
CA ALA A 114 -1.89 30.94 -0.47
C ALA A 114 -2.52 29.55 -0.28
N LEU A 115 -1.99 28.53 -0.97
CA LEU A 115 -2.45 27.15 -0.86
C LEU A 115 -2.23 26.61 0.56
N ILE A 116 -1.02 26.75 1.10
CA ILE A 116 -0.66 26.35 2.47
C ILE A 116 -1.60 26.99 3.50
N ALA A 117 -1.86 28.30 3.37
CA ALA A 117 -2.73 29.02 4.29
C ALA A 117 -4.20 28.57 4.22
N ALA A 118 -4.66 28.05 3.08
CA ALA A 118 -6.03 27.59 2.89
C ALA A 118 -6.25 26.12 3.28
N CYS A 119 -5.21 25.30 3.25
CA CYS A 119 -5.32 23.87 3.51
C CYS A 119 -5.81 23.55 4.94
N PRO A 120 -6.64 22.50 5.11
CA PRO A 120 -6.98 21.96 6.42
C PRO A 120 -5.79 21.28 7.09
N ASP A 121 -5.85 21.19 8.41
CA ASP A 121 -4.96 20.33 9.20
C ASP A 121 -5.58 18.94 9.31
N PHE A 122 -4.74 17.90 9.21
CA PHE A 122 -5.15 16.50 9.38
C PHE A 122 -4.39 15.80 10.52
N PRO A 123 -4.61 16.17 11.79
CA PRO A 123 -3.81 15.64 12.90
C PRO A 123 -3.83 14.11 13.05
N MET A 124 -4.87 13.43 12.56
CA MET A 124 -5.00 11.97 12.61
C MET A 124 -4.41 11.24 11.39
N LEU A 125 -4.19 11.94 10.28
CA LEU A 125 -3.64 11.36 9.05
C LEU A 125 -2.17 11.81 8.82
N GLU A 126 -1.75 12.86 9.50
CA GLU A 126 -0.41 13.46 9.45
C GLU A 126 0.19 13.51 10.87
N ASP A 127 0.16 12.38 11.58
CA ASP A 127 0.72 12.21 12.93
C ASP A 127 2.16 11.64 12.92
N TYR A 128 2.65 11.28 11.74
CA TYR A 128 3.96 10.69 11.50
C TYR A 128 4.78 11.52 10.50
N VAL A 129 6.10 11.58 10.73
CA VAL A 129 7.07 12.17 9.79
C VAL A 129 7.83 11.02 9.13
N PRO A 130 7.64 10.76 7.83
CA PRO A 130 8.43 9.79 7.11
C PRO A 130 9.93 10.13 7.17
N GLU A 131 10.77 9.09 7.28
CA GLU A 131 12.22 9.26 7.14
C GLU A 131 12.53 9.86 5.77
N ILE A 132 13.43 10.84 5.74
CA ILE A 132 13.80 11.50 4.48
C ILE A 132 14.80 10.64 3.73
N ASP A 133 14.45 10.38 2.48
CA ASP A 133 14.75 9.12 1.82
C ASP A 133 15.42 9.29 0.45
N TRP A 134 15.79 10.53 0.10
CA TRP A 134 16.32 10.89 -1.21
C TRP A 134 17.50 9.99 -1.61
N SER A 135 17.25 9.05 -2.53
CA SER A 135 18.18 8.03 -3.04
C SER A 135 18.68 6.95 -2.06
N LYS A 136 18.18 6.91 -0.81
CA LYS A 136 18.64 5.94 0.20
C LYS A 136 18.06 4.55 -0.03
N VAL A 137 16.81 4.49 -0.49
CA VAL A 137 16.11 3.25 -0.82
C VAL A 137 16.33 2.93 -2.28
N ARG A 138 16.52 1.65 -2.59
CA ARG A 138 16.66 1.17 -3.95
C ARG A 138 15.77 -0.03 -4.21
N VAL A 139 15.30 -0.12 -5.44
CA VAL A 139 14.52 -1.24 -5.95
C VAL A 139 15.03 -1.63 -7.33
N LEU A 140 14.93 -2.90 -7.67
CA LEU A 140 15.30 -3.35 -9.01
C LEU A 140 14.31 -2.76 -10.03
N LEU A 141 14.80 -2.13 -11.09
CA LEU A 141 14.03 -1.74 -12.27
C LEU A 141 14.76 -2.27 -13.49
N ASP A 142 14.11 -3.16 -14.22
CA ASP A 142 14.75 -4.00 -15.24
C ASP A 142 15.95 -4.74 -14.63
N ASP A 143 17.19 -4.38 -14.99
CA ASP A 143 18.41 -5.01 -14.49
C ASP A 143 19.26 -4.09 -13.59
N GLU A 144 18.73 -2.93 -13.18
CA GLU A 144 19.44 -1.94 -12.36
C GLU A 144 18.72 -1.67 -11.04
N PHE A 145 19.47 -1.61 -9.94
CA PHE A 145 18.95 -1.07 -8.66
C PHE A 145 18.89 0.45 -8.73
N VAL A 146 17.69 0.98 -8.90
CA VAL A 146 17.41 2.41 -9.02
C VAL A 146 16.92 3.00 -7.70
N PRO A 147 17.19 4.29 -7.44
CA PRO A 147 16.63 4.98 -6.28
C PRO A 147 15.11 5.04 -6.32
N MET A 148 14.51 4.97 -5.13
CA MET A 148 13.07 5.00 -4.90
C MET A 148 12.77 5.87 -3.69
N PHE A 149 11.58 6.47 -3.65
CA PHE A 149 11.10 7.09 -2.41
C PHE A 149 10.48 6.03 -1.48
N TYR A 150 10.78 6.09 -0.18
CA TYR A 150 9.79 5.85 0.86
C TYR A 150 8.60 6.80 0.64
N GLY A 151 7.40 6.25 0.49
CA GLY A 151 6.26 7.08 0.15
C GLY A 151 4.93 6.34 0.23
N SER A 152 3.91 7.10 0.66
CA SER A 152 2.53 6.71 1.02
C SER A 152 2.36 6.11 2.42
N CYS A 153 1.14 5.65 2.69
CA CYS A 153 0.73 4.85 3.85
C CYS A 153 1.40 3.46 3.94
N ILE A 154 2.34 3.15 3.05
CA ILE A 154 3.04 1.87 3.00
C ILE A 154 4.48 2.04 3.49
N GLU A 155 4.78 1.38 4.62
CA GLU A 155 6.16 1.19 5.08
C GLU A 155 6.86 0.12 4.24
N ARG A 156 8.19 0.20 4.10
CA ARG A 156 9.01 -0.80 3.36
C ARG A 156 8.58 -0.96 1.89
N THR A 157 8.42 0.14 1.15
CA THR A 157 8.00 0.16 -0.26
C THR A 157 8.67 -0.90 -1.16
N PRO A 158 10.00 -1.18 -1.08
CA PRO A 158 10.62 -2.22 -1.91
C PRO A 158 10.01 -3.60 -1.73
N ASP A 159 9.65 -3.97 -0.49
CA ASP A 159 9.08 -5.29 -0.18
C ASP A 159 7.68 -5.42 -0.77
N PHE A 160 6.90 -4.33 -0.77
CA PHE A 160 5.59 -4.26 -1.40
C PHE A 160 5.67 -4.29 -2.93
N VAL A 161 6.69 -3.67 -3.52
CA VAL A 161 6.97 -3.76 -4.97
C VAL A 161 7.29 -5.20 -5.36
N GLU A 162 8.14 -5.89 -4.58
CA GLU A 162 8.49 -7.28 -4.85
C GLU A 162 7.30 -8.21 -4.63
N ALA A 163 6.49 -7.98 -3.58
CA ALA A 163 5.23 -8.70 -3.36
C ALA A 163 4.25 -8.52 -4.53
N PHE A 164 4.17 -7.31 -5.07
CA PHE A 164 3.36 -7.00 -6.24
C PHE A 164 3.84 -7.77 -7.48
N ARG A 165 5.15 -7.78 -7.73
CA ARG A 165 5.74 -8.52 -8.86
C ARG A 165 5.45 -10.02 -8.78
N ILE A 166 5.59 -10.61 -7.60
CA ILE A 166 5.26 -12.02 -7.38
C ILE A 166 3.77 -12.27 -7.60
N THR A 167 2.89 -11.42 -7.05
CA THR A 167 1.42 -11.58 -7.15
C THR A 167 0.88 -11.42 -8.57
N HIS A 168 1.52 -10.55 -9.35
CA HIS A 168 1.11 -10.21 -10.72
C HIS A 168 2.09 -10.75 -11.77
N ALA A 169 2.81 -11.84 -11.48
CA ALA A 169 3.85 -12.39 -12.34
C ALA A 169 3.36 -12.78 -13.75
N ASP A 170 2.06 -13.04 -13.93
CA ASP A 170 1.43 -13.34 -15.23
C ASP A 170 0.81 -12.11 -15.92
N ASN A 171 0.76 -10.96 -15.25
CA ASN A 171 0.06 -9.77 -15.72
C ASN A 171 1.05 -8.69 -16.17
N LEU A 172 1.40 -8.73 -17.45
CA LEU A 172 2.37 -7.82 -18.06
C LEU A 172 1.97 -6.34 -17.92
N LEU A 173 0.67 -6.01 -17.93
CA LEU A 173 0.21 -4.62 -17.78
C LEU A 173 0.36 -4.12 -16.34
N ALA A 174 0.06 -4.95 -15.36
CA ALA A 174 0.28 -4.61 -13.95
C ALA A 174 1.78 -4.38 -13.67
N LEU A 175 2.64 -5.26 -14.19
CA LEU A 175 4.10 -5.11 -14.09
C LEU A 175 4.60 -3.85 -14.82
N ALA A 176 4.04 -3.54 -15.99
CA ALA A 176 4.39 -2.32 -16.73
C ALA A 176 4.01 -1.04 -15.97
N ASP A 177 2.85 -1.01 -15.32
CA ASP A 177 2.41 0.12 -14.48
C ASP A 177 3.33 0.30 -13.26
N MET A 178 3.70 -0.80 -12.59
CA MET A 178 4.64 -0.72 -11.46
C MET A 178 6.01 -0.24 -11.91
N ASN A 179 6.51 -0.72 -13.05
CA ASN A 179 7.76 -0.26 -13.62
C ASN A 179 7.69 1.22 -14.04
N LEU A 180 6.55 1.72 -14.51
CA LEU A 180 6.34 3.14 -14.76
C LEU A 180 6.39 3.94 -13.45
N ALA A 181 5.70 3.50 -12.40
CA ALA A 181 5.72 4.17 -11.10
C ALA A 181 7.14 4.28 -10.52
N ILE A 182 7.93 3.20 -10.58
CA ILE A 182 9.34 3.20 -10.16
C ILE A 182 10.17 4.13 -11.05
N ALA A 183 9.97 4.11 -12.37
CA ALA A 183 10.72 4.94 -13.30
C ALA A 183 10.45 6.44 -13.10
N ILE A 184 9.22 6.82 -12.75
CA ILE A 184 8.87 8.20 -12.39
C ILE A 184 9.70 8.65 -11.19
N GLN A 185 9.72 7.86 -10.11
CA GLN A 185 10.50 8.21 -8.92
C GLN A 185 12.00 8.27 -9.20
N ASN A 186 12.52 7.28 -9.94
CA ASN A 186 13.92 7.25 -10.33
C ASN A 186 14.33 8.49 -11.15
N HIS A 187 13.51 8.88 -12.13
CA HIS A 187 13.75 10.09 -12.94
C HIS A 187 13.84 11.33 -12.04
N VAL A 188 12.88 11.52 -11.14
CA VAL A 188 12.86 12.66 -10.22
C VAL A 188 14.09 12.68 -9.31
N ILE A 189 14.42 11.54 -8.68
CA ILE A 189 15.53 11.47 -7.72
C ILE A 189 16.88 11.71 -8.40
N ARG A 190 17.10 11.13 -9.59
CA ARG A 190 18.37 11.26 -10.32
C ARG A 190 18.59 12.66 -10.90
N SER A 191 17.52 13.38 -11.21
CA SER A 191 17.61 14.74 -11.76
C SER A 191 17.93 15.81 -10.71
N ILE A 192 17.82 15.50 -9.40
CA ILE A 192 18.14 16.43 -8.30
C ILE A 192 19.07 15.73 -7.30
N PRO A 193 20.32 15.43 -7.69
CA PRO A 193 21.24 14.63 -6.88
C PRO A 193 21.76 15.35 -5.63
N GLU A 194 21.68 16.69 -5.58
CA GLU A 194 22.22 17.48 -4.48
C GLU A 194 21.53 17.15 -3.16
N LEU A 195 20.22 16.85 -3.21
CA LEU A 195 19.41 16.50 -2.05
C LEU A 195 19.82 15.18 -1.39
N ALA A 196 20.45 14.25 -2.12
CA ALA A 196 20.94 12.99 -1.54
C ALA A 196 22.05 13.20 -0.50
N THR A 197 22.74 14.34 -0.56
CA THR A 197 23.89 14.64 0.33
C THR A 197 23.53 15.61 1.45
N GLN A 198 22.32 16.16 1.45
CA GLN A 198 21.88 17.12 2.46
C GLN A 198 21.51 16.42 3.77
N PRO A 199 21.75 17.06 4.92
CA PRO A 199 21.26 16.55 6.19
C PRO A 199 19.73 16.52 6.18
N GLU A 200 19.15 15.54 6.88
CA GLU A 200 17.71 15.46 7.03
C GLU A 200 17.19 16.68 7.82
N PRO A 201 16.26 17.47 7.27
CA PRO A 201 15.67 18.57 8.00
C PRO A 201 14.88 18.07 9.22
N ALA A 202 15.03 18.76 10.35
CA ALA A 202 14.23 18.50 11.54
C ALA A 202 12.83 19.11 11.35
N VAL A 203 11.83 18.27 11.05
CA VAL A 203 10.46 18.69 10.76
C VAL A 203 9.47 18.05 11.74
N THR A 204 8.34 18.74 11.96
CA THR A 204 7.22 18.21 12.76
C THR A 204 6.12 17.68 11.85
N ALA A 205 5.35 16.71 12.32
CA ALA A 205 4.24 16.14 11.55
C ALA A 205 3.23 17.23 11.12
N GLY A 206 2.76 17.15 9.87
CA GLY A 206 1.86 18.12 9.25
C GLY A 206 2.51 19.45 8.83
N TYR A 207 3.83 19.63 9.01
CA TYR A 207 4.54 20.83 8.57
C TYR A 207 4.71 20.86 7.04
N ILE A 208 4.60 22.06 6.48
CA ILE A 208 4.73 22.33 5.05
C ILE A 208 5.27 23.74 4.86
N GLU A 209 6.13 23.94 3.87
CA GLU A 209 6.71 25.23 3.51
C GLU A 209 6.84 25.41 1.99
N VAL A 210 7.18 26.63 1.57
CA VAL A 210 7.44 26.93 0.17
C VAL A 210 8.82 26.39 -0.20
N PRO A 211 8.95 25.55 -1.24
CA PRO A 211 10.25 25.08 -1.71
C PRO A 211 11.14 26.23 -2.19
N PRO A 212 12.47 26.17 -1.99
CA PRO A 212 13.39 27.22 -2.41
C PRO A 212 13.45 27.35 -3.94
N SER A 213 13.91 28.51 -4.43
CA SER A 213 13.96 28.81 -5.87
C SER A 213 14.81 27.83 -6.66
N GLU A 214 15.96 27.40 -6.12
CA GLU A 214 16.78 26.40 -6.81
C GLU A 214 16.03 25.09 -7.04
N PHE A 215 15.29 24.62 -6.03
CA PHE A 215 14.53 23.38 -6.11
C PHE A 215 13.35 23.52 -7.07
N TRP A 216 12.64 24.66 -7.03
CA TRP A 216 11.55 24.94 -7.95
C TRP A 216 12.00 24.85 -9.42
N ILE A 217 13.13 25.47 -9.76
CA ILE A 217 13.69 25.44 -11.13
C ILE A 217 14.03 24.01 -11.54
N SER A 218 14.85 23.29 -10.75
CA SER A 218 15.28 21.94 -11.08
C SER A 218 14.11 20.95 -11.15
N CYS A 219 13.14 21.06 -10.23
CA CYS A 219 11.98 20.19 -10.21
C CYS A 219 11.02 20.47 -11.38
N GLN A 220 10.83 21.74 -11.73
CA GLN A 220 10.03 22.14 -12.89
C GLN A 220 10.59 21.54 -14.19
N GLU A 221 11.89 21.71 -14.45
CA GLU A 221 12.56 21.12 -15.62
C GLU A 221 12.43 19.59 -15.65
N THR A 222 12.57 18.95 -14.48
CA THR A 222 12.49 17.50 -14.32
C THR A 222 11.08 16.97 -14.64
N LEU A 223 10.03 17.59 -14.10
CA LEU A 223 8.66 17.16 -14.33
C LEU A 223 8.18 17.43 -15.76
N LEU A 224 8.61 18.55 -16.37
CA LEU A 224 8.28 18.86 -17.77
C LEU A 224 9.00 17.94 -18.77
N SER A 225 10.23 17.51 -18.47
CA SER A 225 10.96 16.56 -19.32
C SER A 225 10.46 15.11 -19.20
N ALA A 226 9.75 14.77 -18.12
CA ALA A 226 9.32 13.41 -17.82
C ALA A 226 8.44 12.78 -18.92
N GLN A 227 7.62 13.56 -19.64
CA GLN A 227 6.83 13.04 -20.77
C GLN A 227 7.71 12.44 -21.87
N ALA A 228 8.82 13.10 -22.20
CA ALA A 228 9.73 12.63 -23.24
C ALA A 228 10.56 11.45 -22.74
N GLU A 229 11.16 11.58 -21.56
CA GLU A 229 12.04 10.57 -20.96
C GLU A 229 11.32 9.24 -20.65
N LEU A 230 10.05 9.30 -20.25
CA LEU A 230 9.27 8.13 -19.86
C LEU A 230 8.32 7.63 -20.96
N LYS A 231 8.39 8.19 -22.17
CA LYS A 231 7.46 7.90 -23.29
C LYS A 231 7.31 6.41 -23.58
N ASP A 232 8.42 5.68 -23.65
CA ASP A 232 8.41 4.25 -24.00
C ASP A 232 7.75 3.41 -22.91
N ARG A 233 7.97 3.74 -21.63
CA ARG A 233 7.33 3.05 -20.51
C ARG A 233 5.85 3.38 -20.44
N ARG A 234 5.48 4.65 -20.62
CA ARG A 234 4.08 5.09 -20.68
C ARG A 234 3.30 4.38 -21.79
N THR A 235 3.89 4.23 -22.97
CA THR A 235 3.25 3.53 -24.10
C THR A 235 3.02 2.04 -23.82
N LYS A 236 3.83 1.42 -22.96
CA LYS A 236 3.70 0.01 -22.54
C LYS A 236 2.78 -0.17 -21.32
N SER A 237 2.49 0.90 -20.59
CA SER A 237 1.62 0.89 -19.40
C SER A 237 0.15 0.74 -19.79
N SER A 238 -0.71 0.45 -18.82
CA SER A 238 -2.15 0.28 -19.04
C SER A 238 -2.90 1.60 -19.22
N GLY A 239 -2.29 2.73 -18.84
CA GLY A 239 -2.95 4.04 -18.77
C GLY A 239 -3.89 4.22 -17.56
N ARG A 240 -4.06 3.21 -16.70
CA ARG A 240 -4.96 3.29 -15.52
C ARG A 240 -4.48 4.25 -14.43
N LEU A 241 -3.21 4.64 -14.46
CA LEU A 241 -2.60 5.59 -13.54
C LEU A 241 -2.65 7.04 -14.06
N ASP A 242 -3.13 7.26 -15.28
CA ASP A 242 -3.26 8.60 -15.87
C ASP A 242 -4.68 9.15 -15.61
N ILE A 243 -4.76 10.45 -15.31
CA ILE A 243 -6.04 11.17 -15.15
C ILE A 243 -6.13 12.38 -16.09
N GLN A 244 -7.29 12.57 -16.70
CA GLN A 244 -7.65 13.81 -17.38
C GLN A 244 -8.34 14.76 -16.40
N ILE A 245 -8.04 16.05 -16.51
CA ILE A 245 -8.69 17.08 -15.71
C ILE A 245 -10.21 17.05 -15.93
N GLY A 246 -10.96 17.11 -14.83
CA GLY A 246 -12.41 17.07 -14.79
C GLY A 246 -13.01 15.67 -14.80
N ALA A 247 -12.20 14.60 -14.92
CA ALA A 247 -12.69 13.24 -15.00
C ALA A 247 -12.83 12.53 -13.64
N TYR A 248 -12.25 13.08 -12.56
CA TYR A 248 -12.26 12.46 -11.24
C TYR A 248 -13.27 13.11 -10.30
N GLN A 249 -14.03 12.30 -9.57
CA GLN A 249 -14.94 12.77 -8.51
C GLN A 249 -14.31 12.45 -7.15
N ALA A 250 -13.62 13.43 -6.58
CA ALA A 250 -13.01 13.29 -5.27
C ALA A 250 -14.07 13.25 -4.16
N PRO A 251 -13.92 12.39 -3.13
CA PRO A 251 -14.76 12.44 -1.93
C PRO A 251 -14.34 13.64 -1.08
N LEU A 252 -15.07 14.75 -1.19
CA LEU A 252 -14.74 16.04 -0.53
C LEU A 252 -15.60 16.31 0.72
N GLU A 253 -16.05 15.26 1.41
CA GLU A 253 -16.60 15.30 2.77
C GLU A 253 -15.51 14.84 3.75
N TYR A 254 -15.46 15.35 4.97
CA TYR A 254 -14.30 15.15 5.87
C TYR A 254 -14.02 13.66 6.14
N ASP A 255 -15.05 12.93 6.56
CA ASP A 255 -14.93 11.50 6.88
C ASP A 255 -14.66 10.67 5.60
N ALA A 256 -15.36 10.97 4.51
CA ALA A 256 -15.19 10.25 3.24
C ALA A 256 -13.80 10.46 2.62
N PHE A 257 -13.26 11.68 2.73
CA PHE A 257 -11.90 11.99 2.31
C PHE A 257 -10.88 11.25 3.19
N GLY A 258 -11.06 11.27 4.52
CA GLY A 258 -10.20 10.55 5.45
C GLY A 258 -10.18 9.04 5.18
N ASP A 259 -11.35 8.44 5.00
CA ASP A 259 -11.48 7.02 4.62
C ASP A 259 -10.79 6.74 3.28
N ALA A 260 -10.94 7.63 2.29
CA ALA A 260 -10.29 7.49 1.00
C ALA A 260 -8.76 7.57 1.09
N CYS A 261 -8.22 8.42 1.97
CA CYS A 261 -6.78 8.49 2.25
C CYS A 261 -6.29 7.18 2.88
N LEU A 262 -6.99 6.66 3.89
CA LEU A 262 -6.64 5.40 4.57
C LEU A 262 -6.73 4.17 3.65
N GLN A 263 -7.59 4.25 2.63
CA GLN A 263 -7.78 3.18 1.64
C GLN A 263 -6.87 3.32 0.41
N GLY A 264 -6.08 4.39 0.29
CA GLY A 264 -5.21 4.62 -0.87
C GLY A 264 -5.95 5.05 -2.15
N ILE A 265 -7.18 5.55 -2.03
CA ILE A 265 -8.06 5.87 -3.18
C ILE A 265 -8.39 7.36 -3.33
N ALA A 266 -7.85 8.23 -2.47
CA ALA A 266 -8.11 9.68 -2.53
C ALA A 266 -7.52 10.36 -3.79
N LEU A 267 -6.38 9.87 -4.28
CA LEU A 267 -5.74 10.29 -5.52
C LEU A 267 -5.01 9.09 -6.17
N PRO A 268 -5.74 8.17 -6.82
CA PRO A 268 -5.21 6.88 -7.29
C PRO A 268 -4.48 7.00 -8.65
N PHE A 269 -3.75 8.09 -8.86
CA PHE A 269 -3.10 8.43 -10.14
C PHE A 269 -1.61 8.73 -9.92
N ALA A 270 -0.82 8.53 -10.97
CA ALA A 270 0.61 8.86 -11.00
C ALA A 270 0.96 9.88 -12.11
N GLY A 271 0.00 10.17 -12.99
CA GLY A 271 0.19 11.09 -14.10
C GLY A 271 -1.07 11.88 -14.42
N MET A 272 -0.90 13.15 -14.80
CA MET A 272 -1.98 14.01 -15.25
C MET A 272 -1.80 14.32 -16.73
N VAL A 273 -2.87 14.20 -17.52
CA VAL A 273 -2.92 14.55 -18.94
C VAL A 273 -3.73 15.82 -19.14
N PHE A 274 -3.15 16.79 -19.84
CA PHE A 274 -3.80 18.06 -20.17
C PHE A 274 -3.28 18.58 -21.53
N ASN A 275 -4.17 18.89 -22.48
CA ASN A 275 -3.80 19.41 -23.81
C ASN A 275 -2.61 18.66 -24.47
N ASP A 276 -2.68 17.33 -24.51
CA ASP A 276 -1.63 16.41 -25.02
C ASP A 276 -0.27 16.46 -24.28
N GLN A 277 -0.19 17.24 -23.20
CA GLN A 277 0.93 17.23 -22.26
C GLN A 277 0.65 16.25 -21.12
N TRP A 278 1.72 15.71 -20.56
CA TRP A 278 1.67 14.83 -19.40
C TRP A 278 2.73 15.22 -18.37
N ILE A 279 2.33 15.25 -17.11
CA ILE A 279 3.26 15.44 -15.99
C ILE A 279 3.02 14.39 -14.90
N PRO A 280 4.09 13.94 -14.21
CA PRO A 280 3.93 13.13 -13.01
C PRO A 280 3.24 13.93 -11.90
N ILE A 281 2.33 13.26 -11.17
CA ILE A 281 1.67 13.80 -9.97
C ILE A 281 1.66 12.72 -8.88
N GLY A 282 1.63 13.12 -7.61
CA GLY A 282 1.60 12.17 -6.48
C GLY A 282 2.76 11.18 -6.53
N VAL A 283 3.95 11.64 -6.94
CA VAL A 283 5.10 10.80 -7.30
C VAL A 283 5.48 9.84 -6.17
N ARG A 284 5.45 10.29 -4.92
CA ARG A 284 5.75 9.47 -3.73
C ARG A 284 4.75 8.32 -3.55
N ASN A 285 3.49 8.52 -3.95
CA ASN A 285 2.40 7.56 -3.78
C ASN A 285 2.22 6.62 -4.99
N ALA A 286 2.89 6.87 -6.11
CA ALA A 286 2.69 6.11 -7.35
C ALA A 286 2.78 4.58 -7.19
N PRO A 287 3.74 3.99 -6.44
CA PRO A 287 3.78 2.54 -6.19
C PRO A 287 2.56 2.04 -5.41
N GLY A 288 2.14 2.75 -4.37
CA GLY A 288 0.94 2.41 -3.58
C GLY A 288 -0.33 2.49 -4.41
N ASN A 289 -0.50 3.57 -5.16
CA ASN A 289 -1.60 3.73 -6.12
C ASN A 289 -1.63 2.58 -7.14
N THR A 290 -0.46 2.13 -7.61
CA THR A 290 -0.37 0.99 -8.53
C THR A 290 -0.85 -0.31 -7.88
N ILE A 291 -0.45 -0.57 -6.62
CA ILE A 291 -0.91 -1.73 -5.85
C ILE A 291 -2.43 -1.72 -5.73
N ASP A 292 -3.02 -0.57 -5.41
CA ASP A 292 -4.47 -0.45 -5.18
C ASP A 292 -5.28 -0.51 -6.47
N VAL A 293 -4.80 0.09 -7.56
CA VAL A 293 -5.45 0.00 -8.88
C VAL A 293 -5.53 -1.43 -9.40
N TRP A 294 -4.55 -2.27 -9.06
CA TRP A 294 -4.50 -3.68 -9.46
C TRP A 294 -4.97 -4.65 -8.37
N ALA A 295 -5.42 -4.14 -7.22
CA ALA A 295 -5.90 -4.95 -6.12
C ALA A 295 -7.07 -5.85 -6.56
N ASN A 296 -6.89 -7.17 -6.45
CA ASN A 296 -7.93 -8.13 -6.74
C ASN A 296 -7.90 -9.29 -5.73
N ARG A 297 -8.70 -9.14 -4.67
CA ARG A 297 -8.84 -10.16 -3.61
C ARG A 297 -9.39 -11.50 -4.12
N ALA A 298 -10.09 -11.49 -5.25
CA ALA A 298 -10.72 -12.67 -5.84
C ALA A 298 -9.82 -13.41 -6.85
N LYS A 299 -8.65 -12.85 -7.22
CA LYS A 299 -7.75 -13.50 -8.18
C LYS A 299 -7.28 -14.85 -7.60
N PRO A 300 -7.50 -15.97 -8.32
CA PRO A 300 -6.89 -17.25 -7.97
C PRO A 300 -5.37 -17.18 -8.15
N ILE A 301 -4.63 -18.02 -7.43
CA ILE A 301 -3.18 -18.13 -7.62
C ILE A 301 -2.89 -18.91 -8.90
N ASP A 302 -2.19 -18.28 -9.82
CA ASP A 302 -1.77 -18.88 -11.09
C ASP A 302 -0.39 -19.54 -10.99
N TYR A 303 -0.01 -20.24 -12.07
CA TYR A 303 1.29 -20.91 -12.17
C TYR A 303 2.48 -19.95 -12.05
N ALA A 304 2.40 -18.76 -12.66
CA ALA A 304 3.49 -17.80 -12.66
C ALA A 304 3.76 -17.24 -11.26
N THR A 305 2.70 -16.99 -10.49
CA THR A 305 2.77 -16.54 -9.09
C THR A 305 3.49 -17.57 -8.22
N HIS A 306 3.14 -18.86 -8.34
CA HIS A 306 3.86 -19.93 -7.63
C HIS A 306 5.34 -19.98 -8.03
N ARG A 307 5.64 -19.83 -9.33
CA ARG A 307 7.02 -19.85 -9.84
C ARG A 307 7.83 -18.65 -9.37
N SER A 308 7.23 -17.46 -9.35
CA SER A 308 7.89 -16.24 -8.92
C SER A 308 8.22 -16.31 -7.43
N LEU A 309 7.28 -16.74 -6.58
CA LEU A 309 7.57 -16.98 -5.16
C LEU A 309 8.64 -18.05 -4.96
N ALA A 310 8.61 -19.13 -5.74
CA ALA A 310 9.65 -20.16 -5.68
C ALA A 310 11.03 -19.60 -6.03
N GLY A 311 11.12 -18.77 -7.07
CA GLY A 311 12.35 -18.10 -7.48
C GLY A 311 12.91 -17.20 -6.37
N PHE A 312 12.06 -16.35 -5.78
CA PHE A 312 12.42 -15.50 -4.64
C PHE A 312 13.04 -16.30 -3.49
N VAL A 313 12.44 -17.44 -3.13
CA VAL A 313 12.95 -18.31 -2.06
C VAL A 313 14.25 -19.02 -2.46
N GLN A 314 14.36 -19.47 -3.72
CA GLN A 314 15.55 -20.16 -4.24
C GLN A 314 16.81 -19.29 -4.24
N GLU A 315 16.67 -17.99 -4.41
CA GLU A 315 17.79 -17.04 -4.36
C GLU A 315 18.39 -16.90 -2.96
N ARG A 316 17.61 -17.20 -1.91
CA ARG A 316 17.96 -16.96 -0.51
C ARG A 316 18.33 -18.22 0.26
N PHE A 317 17.67 -19.34 -0.05
CA PHE A 317 17.84 -20.60 0.68
C PHE A 317 18.43 -21.71 -0.19
N ARG A 318 19.21 -22.58 0.45
CA ARG A 318 19.70 -23.82 -0.17
C ARG A 318 18.64 -24.92 -0.07
N HIS A 319 18.79 -25.97 -0.88
CA HIS A 319 17.94 -27.17 -0.84
C HIS A 319 16.44 -26.87 -1.06
N VAL A 320 16.14 -25.92 -1.95
CA VAL A 320 14.78 -25.55 -2.32
C VAL A 320 14.33 -26.32 -3.56
N VAL A 321 13.22 -27.06 -3.44
CA VAL A 321 12.53 -27.70 -4.56
C VAL A 321 11.43 -26.75 -5.05
N PRO A 322 11.54 -26.19 -6.27
CA PRO A 322 10.58 -25.22 -6.78
C PRO A 322 9.32 -25.92 -7.30
N GLY A 323 8.18 -25.31 -7.03
CA GLY A 323 6.87 -25.76 -7.50
C GLY A 323 6.42 -25.05 -8.79
N PRO A 324 5.09 -24.96 -9.02
CA PRO A 324 4.03 -25.51 -8.16
C PRO A 324 4.08 -27.04 -8.07
N LEU A 325 3.93 -27.58 -6.84
CA LEU A 325 3.87 -29.01 -6.53
C LEU A 325 2.50 -29.36 -5.95
N ARG A 326 2.01 -30.57 -6.23
CA ARG A 326 0.89 -31.18 -5.49
C ARG A 326 1.40 -32.24 -4.53
N ILE A 327 0.78 -32.32 -3.37
CA ILE A 327 1.07 -33.36 -2.39
C ILE A 327 0.15 -34.57 -2.61
N TRP A 328 0.75 -35.75 -2.51
CA TRP A 328 0.03 -37.02 -2.48
C TRP A 328 0.48 -37.83 -1.27
N ILE A 329 -0.46 -38.50 -0.60
CA ILE A 329 -0.22 -39.36 0.56
C ILE A 329 -0.93 -40.69 0.28
N GLU A 330 -0.16 -41.77 0.16
CA GLU A 330 -0.64 -43.07 -0.35
C GLU A 330 -1.37 -42.89 -1.69
N ASP A 331 -2.69 -43.12 -1.72
CA ASP A 331 -3.52 -43.01 -2.93
C ASP A 331 -4.28 -41.67 -3.03
N GLN A 332 -4.17 -40.79 -2.02
CA GLN A 332 -4.91 -39.53 -1.96
C GLN A 332 -4.04 -38.35 -2.44
N GLU A 333 -4.51 -37.61 -3.44
CA GLU A 333 -3.97 -36.29 -3.81
C GLU A 333 -4.76 -35.19 -3.07
N PHE A 334 -4.07 -34.16 -2.59
CA PHE A 334 -4.71 -33.01 -1.92
C PHE A 334 -4.74 -31.79 -2.85
N ASP A 335 -5.86 -31.08 -2.81
CA ASP A 335 -6.16 -30.00 -3.76
C ASP A 335 -5.66 -28.64 -3.27
N PHE A 336 -4.33 -28.52 -3.17
CA PHE A 336 -3.64 -27.24 -3.05
C PHE A 336 -2.24 -27.34 -3.66
N SER A 337 -1.72 -26.20 -4.12
CA SER A 337 -0.42 -26.10 -4.77
C SER A 337 0.62 -25.53 -3.81
N ILE A 338 1.76 -26.21 -3.70
CA ILE A 338 2.92 -25.77 -2.92
C ILE A 338 3.85 -25.00 -3.86
N SER A 339 4.15 -23.73 -3.54
CA SER A 339 5.04 -22.89 -4.33
C SER A 339 6.47 -23.40 -4.28
N CYS A 340 6.96 -23.81 -3.12
CA CYS A 340 8.26 -24.46 -2.98
C CYS A 340 8.35 -25.24 -1.68
N VAL A 341 9.34 -26.12 -1.63
CA VAL A 341 9.66 -26.94 -0.46
C VAL A 341 11.10 -26.68 -0.09
N ILE A 342 11.36 -26.41 1.18
CA ILE A 342 12.72 -26.20 1.69
C ILE A 342 13.04 -27.34 2.66
N SER A 343 14.15 -28.02 2.42
CA SER A 343 14.66 -29.08 3.30
C SER A 343 15.83 -28.54 4.10
N ASP A 344 15.61 -28.36 5.41
CA ASP A 344 16.66 -27.96 6.37
C ASP A 344 16.56 -28.86 7.62
N THR A 345 16.57 -28.31 8.84
CA THR A 345 16.30 -29.02 10.10
C THR A 345 14.90 -29.66 10.13
N ARG A 346 13.95 -29.06 9.39
CA ARG A 346 12.61 -29.58 9.12
C ARG A 346 12.23 -29.35 7.66
N LEU A 347 11.15 -29.98 7.23
CA LEU A 347 10.60 -29.78 5.91
C LEU A 347 9.59 -28.64 5.91
N TRP A 348 9.90 -27.54 5.23
CA TRP A 348 9.01 -26.39 5.09
C TRP A 348 8.25 -26.44 3.77
N LEU A 349 6.91 -26.38 3.85
CA LEU A 349 6.02 -26.27 2.71
C LEU A 349 5.53 -24.83 2.59
N ILE A 350 5.99 -24.12 1.55
CA ILE A 350 5.59 -22.73 1.29
C ILE A 350 4.44 -22.73 0.28
N VAL A 351 3.27 -22.23 0.70
CA VAL A 351 2.02 -22.33 -0.05
C VAL A 351 1.47 -20.93 -0.29
N CYS A 352 1.54 -20.47 -1.54
CA CYS A 352 0.92 -19.20 -1.92
C CYS A 352 -0.61 -19.35 -1.99
N CYS A 353 -1.33 -18.37 -1.47
CA CYS A 353 -2.78 -18.30 -1.47
C CYS A 353 -3.26 -16.84 -1.57
N SER A 354 -4.51 -16.66 -2.01
CA SER A 354 -5.17 -15.35 -2.06
C SER A 354 -6.21 -15.23 -0.94
N HIS A 355 -6.71 -14.02 -0.71
CA HIS A 355 -7.76 -13.77 0.28
C HIS A 355 -9.02 -14.61 0.05
N ALA A 356 -9.37 -14.89 -1.21
CA ALA A 356 -10.50 -15.75 -1.55
C ALA A 356 -10.25 -17.25 -1.27
N THR A 357 -8.99 -17.68 -1.29
CA THR A 357 -8.63 -19.11 -1.25
C THR A 357 -8.01 -19.55 0.08
N VAL A 358 -7.54 -18.62 0.90
CA VAL A 358 -6.81 -18.90 2.16
C VAL A 358 -7.56 -19.86 3.09
N SER A 359 -8.88 -19.72 3.25
CA SER A 359 -9.69 -20.60 4.11
C SER A 359 -9.75 -22.04 3.60
N VAL A 360 -9.92 -22.21 2.29
CA VAL A 360 -9.99 -23.53 1.64
C VAL A 360 -8.61 -24.19 1.63
N VAL A 361 -7.56 -23.44 1.28
CA VAL A 361 -6.17 -23.92 1.31
C VAL A 361 -5.77 -24.33 2.72
N LYS A 362 -6.13 -23.53 3.75
CA LYS A 362 -5.92 -23.87 5.16
C LYS A 362 -6.59 -25.19 5.53
N GLN A 363 -7.83 -25.44 5.09
CA GLN A 363 -8.52 -26.70 5.34
C GLN A 363 -7.81 -27.89 4.67
N HIS A 364 -7.42 -27.77 3.40
CA HIS A 364 -6.71 -28.84 2.69
C HIS A 364 -5.32 -29.12 3.27
N ALA A 365 -4.60 -28.06 3.67
CA ALA A 365 -3.33 -28.17 4.39
C ALA A 365 -3.47 -28.95 5.71
N GLN A 366 -4.52 -28.68 6.50
CA GLN A 366 -4.82 -29.42 7.73
C GLN A 366 -5.14 -30.89 7.47
N GLN A 367 -5.90 -31.18 6.41
CA GLN A 367 -6.23 -32.54 6.01
C GLN A 367 -4.96 -33.31 5.57
N ALA A 368 -4.07 -32.66 4.81
CA ALA A 368 -2.81 -33.25 4.38
C ALA A 368 -1.91 -33.58 5.58
N LEU A 369 -1.70 -32.63 6.49
CA LEU A 369 -0.92 -32.86 7.72
C LEU A 369 -1.51 -33.99 8.57
N SER A 370 -2.84 -34.06 8.71
CA SER A 370 -3.52 -35.12 9.47
C SER A 370 -3.35 -36.52 8.83
N ALA A 371 -3.12 -36.57 7.53
CA ALA A 371 -2.91 -37.81 6.79
C ALA A 371 -1.44 -38.32 6.84
N MET A 372 -0.47 -37.45 7.18
CA MET A 372 0.97 -37.76 7.35
C MET A 372 1.25 -38.52 8.66
N LYS A 373 0.69 -39.73 8.79
CA LYS A 373 0.93 -40.62 9.94
C LYS A 373 2.26 -41.37 9.79
N PRO A 374 2.96 -41.71 10.89
CA PRO A 374 4.18 -42.52 10.82
C PRO A 374 4.00 -43.79 9.98
N GLY A 375 4.94 -44.07 9.08
CA GLY A 375 4.93 -45.23 8.19
C GLY A 375 4.12 -45.07 6.89
N ARG A 376 3.38 -43.98 6.70
CA ARG A 376 2.71 -43.69 5.43
C ARG A 376 3.66 -43.06 4.43
N LYS A 377 3.61 -43.52 3.18
CA LYS A 377 4.39 -42.95 2.09
C LYS A 377 3.69 -41.73 1.51
N TRP A 378 4.47 -40.68 1.31
CA TRP A 378 3.97 -39.49 0.65
C TRP A 378 5.09 -38.76 -0.09
N GLY A 379 4.68 -37.83 -0.95
CA GLY A 379 5.62 -36.93 -1.56
C GLY A 379 4.94 -35.95 -2.50
N PHE A 380 5.66 -35.54 -3.52
CA PHE A 380 5.24 -34.47 -4.41
C PHE A 380 5.04 -34.96 -5.83
N LYS A 381 4.22 -34.22 -6.57
CA LYS A 381 4.01 -34.37 -8.00
C LYS A 381 4.06 -32.98 -8.62
N HIS A 382 4.99 -32.76 -9.54
CA HIS A 382 4.92 -31.58 -10.40
C HIS A 382 3.65 -31.67 -11.26
N VAL A 383 3.02 -30.54 -11.57
CA VAL A 383 1.73 -30.47 -12.29
C VAL A 383 1.68 -31.36 -13.54
N HIS A 384 2.82 -31.54 -14.23
CA HIS A 384 2.96 -32.43 -15.39
C HIS A 384 4.11 -33.45 -15.27
N GLY A 385 4.57 -33.73 -14.06
CA GLY A 385 5.75 -34.58 -13.82
C GLY A 385 5.45 -35.90 -13.09
N PRO A 386 6.48 -36.76 -12.95
CA PRO A 386 6.36 -37.99 -12.18
C PRO A 386 6.13 -37.69 -10.69
N ARG A 387 5.61 -38.70 -9.97
CA ARG A 387 5.55 -38.66 -8.50
C ARG A 387 6.95 -38.89 -7.94
N SER A 388 7.34 -38.04 -7.00
CA SER A 388 8.53 -38.20 -6.18
C SER A 388 8.11 -38.55 -4.76
N VAL A 389 8.81 -39.51 -4.15
CA VAL A 389 8.63 -39.87 -2.73
C VAL A 389 9.61 -39.04 -1.90
N ILE A 390 9.17 -38.54 -0.75
CA ILE A 390 10.07 -37.96 0.24
C ILE A 390 10.39 -39.01 1.27
N ALA A 391 11.67 -39.23 1.50
CA ALA A 391 12.16 -40.13 2.51
C ALA A 391 13.43 -39.56 3.15
N ASN A 392 13.64 -39.86 4.43
CA ASN A 392 14.91 -39.65 5.11
C ASN A 392 15.95 -40.69 4.68
N GLU A 393 17.16 -40.63 5.25
CA GLU A 393 18.24 -41.59 4.97
C GLU A 393 17.85 -43.05 5.25
N ASP A 394 16.94 -43.28 6.20
CA ASP A 394 16.40 -44.60 6.54
C ASP A 394 15.26 -45.07 5.61
N GLY A 395 14.93 -44.31 4.56
CA GLY A 395 13.86 -44.62 3.62
C GLY A 395 12.44 -44.39 4.16
N GLN A 396 12.30 -43.70 5.31
CA GLN A 396 11.02 -43.38 5.94
C GLN A 396 10.53 -41.99 5.54
N SER A 397 9.25 -41.86 5.18
CA SER A 397 8.66 -40.56 4.91
C SER A 397 8.46 -39.74 6.20
N PRO A 398 8.69 -38.40 6.17
CA PRO A 398 8.52 -37.55 7.34
C PRO A 398 7.09 -37.60 7.89
N SER A 399 6.90 -37.47 9.20
CA SER A 399 5.58 -37.38 9.80
C SER A 399 5.13 -35.93 9.95
N ALA A 400 3.86 -35.70 10.31
CA ALA A 400 3.33 -34.34 10.49
C ALA A 400 4.13 -33.45 11.48
N LYS A 401 4.88 -34.04 12.42
CA LYS A 401 5.71 -33.31 13.39
C LYS A 401 7.01 -32.76 12.77
N ASP A 402 7.42 -33.32 11.63
CA ASP A 402 8.66 -33.03 10.93
C ASP A 402 8.42 -32.02 9.78
N VAL A 403 7.16 -31.58 9.61
CA VAL A 403 6.69 -30.71 8.52
C VAL A 403 6.10 -29.43 9.10
N SER A 404 6.63 -28.29 8.66
CA SER A 404 6.09 -26.96 8.91
C SER A 404 5.43 -26.44 7.64
N LEU A 405 4.26 -25.81 7.74
CA LEU A 405 3.54 -25.27 6.60
C LEU A 405 3.34 -23.77 6.76
N LEU A 406 3.83 -23.00 5.80
CA LEU A 406 3.68 -21.56 5.74
C LEU A 406 2.75 -21.18 4.59
N LEU A 407 1.57 -20.69 4.95
CA LEU A 407 0.67 -20.02 4.03
C LEU A 407 1.19 -18.60 3.77
N VAL A 408 1.31 -18.24 2.51
CA VAL A 408 1.78 -16.92 2.07
C VAL A 408 0.64 -16.25 1.34
N LEU A 409 0.20 -15.10 1.85
CA LEU A 409 -0.93 -14.37 1.30
C LEU A 409 -0.47 -13.33 0.28
N THR A 410 -0.92 -13.44 -0.96
CA THR A 410 -0.63 -12.45 -2.01
C THR A 410 -1.15 -11.07 -1.68
N ILE A 411 -0.56 -10.04 -2.30
CA ILE A 411 -1.04 -8.67 -2.14
C ILE A 411 -2.44 -8.51 -2.73
N ALA A 412 -3.29 -7.72 -2.07
CA ALA A 412 -4.64 -7.46 -2.55
C ALA A 412 -5.11 -6.02 -2.26
N GLY A 413 -4.16 -5.10 -2.27
CA GLY A 413 -4.30 -3.70 -1.88
C GLY A 413 -3.50 -3.35 -0.63
N THR A 414 -3.44 -2.06 -0.33
CA THR A 414 -2.81 -1.45 0.84
C THR A 414 -3.78 -1.34 2.02
N THR A 415 -5.08 -1.50 1.77
CA THR A 415 -6.13 -1.39 2.79
C THR A 415 -6.00 -2.46 3.87
N PHE A 416 -6.23 -2.06 5.13
CA PHE A 416 -6.27 -2.97 6.27
C PHE A 416 -7.24 -4.15 6.04
N GLY A 417 -6.81 -5.34 6.44
CA GLY A 417 -7.62 -6.56 6.42
C GLY A 417 -7.30 -7.47 7.61
N ALA A 418 -8.33 -7.89 8.33
CA ALA A 418 -8.18 -8.87 9.41
C ALA A 418 -8.25 -10.30 8.84
N LEU A 419 -7.36 -11.17 9.31
CA LEU A 419 -7.33 -12.59 8.96
C LEU A 419 -7.16 -13.45 10.20
N ASP A 420 -7.91 -14.55 10.26
CA ASP A 420 -7.82 -15.51 11.36
C ASP A 420 -6.54 -16.33 11.27
N ALA A 421 -5.60 -16.04 12.18
CA ALA A 421 -4.35 -16.76 12.29
C ALA A 421 -4.59 -18.29 12.40
N PRO A 422 -3.90 -19.12 11.60
CA PRO A 422 -3.97 -20.56 11.75
C PRO A 422 -3.31 -21.01 13.07
N LYS A 423 -3.75 -22.17 13.58
CA LYS A 423 -3.08 -22.84 14.69
C LYS A 423 -1.84 -23.58 14.17
N LYS A 424 -0.77 -23.60 14.96
CA LYS A 424 0.43 -24.41 14.69
C LYS A 424 0.03 -25.88 14.40
N PRO A 425 0.69 -26.56 13.45
CA PRO A 425 1.94 -26.20 12.78
C PRO A 425 1.78 -25.35 11.49
N ILE A 426 0.58 -24.88 11.17
CA ILE A 426 0.34 -23.98 10.04
C ILE A 426 0.58 -22.54 10.48
N ARG A 427 1.38 -21.80 9.71
CA ARG A 427 1.62 -20.36 9.86
C ARG A 427 1.02 -19.61 8.67
N LEU A 428 0.72 -18.33 8.84
CA LEU A 428 0.26 -17.44 7.78
C LEU A 428 1.06 -16.15 7.85
N LEU A 429 1.64 -15.74 6.72
CA LEU A 429 2.30 -14.45 6.57
C LEU A 429 1.78 -13.72 5.32
N PRO A 430 1.53 -12.40 5.40
CA PRO A 430 1.46 -11.56 4.21
C PRO A 430 2.75 -11.67 3.39
N LEU A 431 2.63 -11.61 2.06
CA LEU A 431 3.78 -11.77 1.17
C LEU A 431 4.85 -10.69 1.38
N ALA A 432 4.46 -9.43 1.62
CA ALA A 432 5.42 -8.35 1.93
C ALA A 432 6.21 -8.65 3.22
N ASP A 433 5.55 -9.16 4.26
CA ASP A 433 6.23 -9.56 5.50
C ASP A 433 7.13 -10.77 5.30
N LEU A 434 6.72 -11.74 4.48
CA LEU A 434 7.59 -12.85 4.10
C LEU A 434 8.86 -12.33 3.42
N ILE A 435 8.75 -11.34 2.52
CA ILE A 435 9.89 -10.77 1.83
C ILE A 435 10.86 -10.16 2.83
N THR A 436 10.38 -9.26 3.70
CA THR A 436 11.21 -8.65 4.75
C THR A 436 11.88 -9.69 5.64
N ILE A 437 11.12 -10.69 6.10
CA ILE A 437 11.65 -11.73 7.00
C ILE A 437 12.70 -12.57 6.27
N PHE A 438 12.43 -12.99 5.04
CA PHE A 438 13.32 -13.88 4.28
C PHE A 438 14.59 -13.16 3.79
N ASP A 439 14.55 -11.84 3.63
CA ASP A 439 15.75 -11.01 3.39
C ASP A 439 16.59 -10.80 4.67
N ALA A 440 15.97 -10.88 5.86
CA ALA A 440 16.64 -10.66 7.13
C ALA A 440 17.23 -11.93 7.77
N ILE A 441 16.56 -13.07 7.63
CA ILE A 441 16.97 -14.32 8.28
C ILE A 441 18.11 -15.01 7.54
N LYS A 442 19.00 -15.66 8.29
CA LYS A 442 20.11 -16.45 7.72
C LYS A 442 19.74 -17.90 7.45
N ASP A 443 18.85 -18.46 8.27
CA ASP A 443 18.39 -19.84 8.22
C ASP A 443 16.93 -19.95 8.69
N LEU A 444 16.33 -21.12 8.49
CA LEU A 444 14.93 -21.36 8.82
C LEU A 444 14.68 -21.65 10.31
N ASP A 445 15.73 -21.84 11.11
CA ASP A 445 15.59 -21.99 12.57
C ASP A 445 15.21 -20.63 13.20
N GLU A 446 15.67 -19.51 12.62
CA GLU A 446 15.22 -18.17 13.03
C GLU A 446 13.72 -17.97 12.78
N LEU A 447 13.19 -18.49 11.67
CA LEU A 447 11.74 -18.45 11.39
C LEU A 447 10.93 -19.22 12.44
N GLU A 448 11.48 -20.24 13.09
CA GLU A 448 10.75 -20.97 14.15
C GLU A 448 10.54 -20.15 15.43
N ARG A 449 11.47 -19.25 15.72
CA ARG A 449 11.50 -18.43 16.94
C ARG A 449 10.61 -17.19 16.86
N LEU A 450 10.30 -16.75 15.64
CA LEU A 450 9.24 -15.79 15.32
C LEU A 450 7.87 -16.47 15.50
#